data_AF-A0A517SMU0-F1
#
_entry.id   AF-A0A517SMU0-F1
#
_cell.length_a   1.000
_cell.length_b   1.000
_cell.length_c   1.000
_cell.angle_alpha   90.00
_cell.angle_beta   90.00
_cell.angle_gamma   90.00
#
_symmetry.space_group_name_H-M   'P 1'
#
loop_
_entity.id
_entity.type
_entity.pdbx_description
1 polymer ?
#
loop_
_entity_poly.entity_id
_entity_poly.type
_entity_poly.pdbx_seq_one_letter_code
_entity_poly.pdbx_strand_id
1 'polypeptide(L)'
;MSGNRWLLRAADFNELPSTGEPTKEPWVVRLRLRDNESVQEAVRRFRKLVEHTGVKKEMRRREYFEKPSEQKRRERRRAQRRARINNDLAKKS
;
A
#
# COMPACT_ATOMS: atom_id res chain seq x y z
N MET A 1 31.33 12.11 -34.75
CA MET A 1 31.43 10.78 -35.39
C MET A 1 32.43 10.01 -34.55
N SER A 2 32.23 8.82 -34.00
CA SER A 2 31.35 7.67 -34.20
C SER A 2 31.58 6.82 -32.92
N GLY A 3 30.71 5.98 -32.38
CA GLY A 3 29.50 5.37 -32.89
C GLY A 3 28.80 4.68 -31.73
N ASN A 4 27.47 4.72 -31.80
CA ASN A 4 26.56 4.03 -30.90
C ASN A 4 26.80 2.52 -30.96
N ARG A 5 27.26 1.92 -29.86
CA ARG A 5 27.26 0.46 -29.67
C ARG A 5 25.92 0.03 -29.05
N TRP A 6 24.83 0.37 -29.72
CA TRP A 6 23.49 -0.18 -29.47
C TRP A 6 23.20 -1.23 -30.53
N LEU A 7 23.91 -2.35 -30.51
CA LEU A 7 23.57 -3.51 -31.33
C LEU A 7 23.70 -4.78 -30.49
N LEU A 8 22.52 -5.32 -30.17
CA LEU A 8 22.19 -6.74 -30.08
C LEU A 8 22.88 -7.56 -28.98
N ARG A 9 22.15 -7.76 -27.88
CA ARG A 9 21.79 -9.11 -27.45
C ARG A 9 20.46 -9.08 -26.69
N ALA A 10 19.44 -9.67 -27.32
CA ALA A 10 18.20 -10.05 -26.67
C ALA A 10 18.48 -11.22 -25.70
N ALA A 11 17.71 -11.28 -24.61
CA ALA A 11 17.82 -12.21 -23.47
C ALA A 11 19.10 -11.95 -22.64
N ASP A 12 19.05 -11.47 -21.39
CA ASP A 12 18.28 -12.03 -20.29
C ASP A 12 17.68 -10.93 -19.38
N PHE A 13 16.35 -10.98 -19.19
CA PHE A 13 15.56 -10.06 -18.35
C PHE A 13 15.74 -10.30 -16.84
N ASN A 14 16.71 -11.14 -16.42
CA ASN A 14 16.82 -11.64 -15.05
C ASN A 14 18.04 -11.13 -14.27
N GLU A 15 18.79 -10.15 -14.78
CA GLU A 15 19.95 -9.57 -14.08
C GLU A 15 19.72 -8.12 -13.65
N LEU A 16 19.35 -7.99 -12.37
CA LEU A 16 19.58 -6.88 -11.43
C LEU A 16 18.71 -5.61 -11.56
N PRO A 17 18.22 -5.14 -10.40
CA PRO A 17 19.03 -4.20 -9.63
C PRO A 17 19.38 -4.68 -8.21
N SER A 18 20.68 -4.65 -7.88
CA SER A 18 21.25 -4.78 -6.52
C SER A 18 21.56 -3.41 -5.89
N THR A 19 20.72 -2.41 -6.10
CA THR A 19 20.78 -1.18 -5.31
C THR A 19 19.86 -1.35 -4.11
N GLY A 20 20.36 -1.04 -2.91
CA GLY A 20 19.60 -1.02 -1.65
C GLY A 20 18.53 0.07 -1.61
N GLU A 21 17.71 0.15 -2.66
CA GLU A 21 16.51 0.94 -2.68
C GLU A 21 15.50 0.26 -1.76
N PRO A 22 14.82 1.00 -0.87
CA PRO A 22 13.65 0.46 -0.19
C PRO A 22 12.64 0.20 -1.30
N THR A 23 12.57 -1.04 -1.79
CA THR A 23 11.48 -1.51 -2.62
C THR A 23 10.24 -1.27 -1.79
N LYS A 24 9.56 -0.14 -2.03
CA LYS A 24 8.20 0.09 -1.56
C LYS A 24 7.41 -1.00 -2.26
N GLU A 25 7.33 -2.18 -1.65
CA GLU A 25 6.51 -3.25 -2.17
C GLU A 25 5.15 -2.61 -2.48
N PRO A 26 4.67 -2.72 -3.73
CA PRO A 26 3.39 -2.16 -4.07
C PRO A 26 2.36 -2.76 -3.10
N TRP A 27 1.35 -1.97 -2.75
CA TRP A 27 0.26 -2.39 -1.87
C TRP A 27 -0.58 -3.47 -2.57
N VAL A 28 -0.04 -4.68 -2.66
CA VAL A 28 -0.63 -5.79 -3.39
C VAL A 28 -1.43 -6.62 -2.40
N VAL A 29 -2.75 -6.65 -2.59
CA VAL A 29 -3.64 -7.55 -1.85
C VAL A 29 -3.53 -8.93 -2.46
N ARG A 30 -2.92 -9.88 -1.73
CA ARG A 30 -2.86 -11.30 -2.12
C ARG A 30 -3.97 -12.08 -1.40
N LEU A 31 -4.86 -12.72 -2.16
CA LEU A 31 -5.84 -13.67 -1.64
C LEU A 31 -5.46 -15.08 -2.09
N ARG A 32 -5.27 -16.00 -1.14
CA ARG A 32 -5.17 -17.44 -1.45
C ARG A 32 -6.56 -18.06 -1.40
N LEU A 33 -6.98 -18.66 -2.50
CA LEU A 33 -8.20 -19.46 -2.58
C LEU A 33 -7.98 -20.77 -1.82
N ARG A 34 -9.04 -21.27 -1.19
CA ARG A 34 -9.07 -22.61 -0.57
C ARG A 34 -9.99 -23.48 -1.43
N ASP A 35 -9.69 -24.77 -1.52
CA ASP A 35 -10.34 -25.68 -2.48
C ASP A 35 -11.83 -25.94 -2.21
N ASN A 36 -12.33 -25.58 -1.03
CA ASN A 36 -13.73 -25.74 -0.60
C ASN A 36 -14.52 -24.42 -0.53
N GLU A 37 -14.07 -23.34 -1.17
CA GLU A 37 -14.81 -22.07 -1.15
C GLU A 37 -15.60 -21.82 -2.44
N SER A 38 -16.81 -21.28 -2.27
CA SER A 38 -17.57 -20.74 -3.40
C SER A 38 -16.91 -19.46 -3.93
N VAL A 39 -17.01 -19.23 -5.24
CA VAL A 39 -16.48 -18.02 -5.90
C VAL A 39 -16.99 -16.74 -5.23
N GLN A 40 -18.25 -16.75 -4.76
CA GLN A 40 -18.84 -15.59 -4.08
C GLN A 40 -18.20 -15.30 -2.71
N GLU A 41 -17.83 -16.33 -1.94
CA GLU A 41 -17.16 -16.18 -0.66
C GLU A 41 -15.75 -15.63 -0.82
N ALA A 42 -15.01 -16.11 -1.82
CA ALA A 42 -13.70 -15.58 -2.16
C ALA A 42 -13.77 -14.08 -2.50
N VAL A 43 -14.77 -13.65 -3.29
CA VAL A 43 -14.99 -12.23 -3.62
C VAL A 43 -15.32 -11.40 -2.37
N ARG A 44 -16.12 -11.94 -1.45
CA ARG A 44 -16.43 -11.27 -0.18
C ARG A 44 -15.18 -11.10 0.69
N ARG A 45 -14.32 -12.13 0.79
CA ARG A 45 -13.04 -12.05 1.52
C ARG A 45 -12.08 -11.07 0.86
N PHE A 46 -11.99 -11.07 -0.47
CA PHE A 46 -11.20 -10.10 -1.22
C PHE A 46 -11.62 -8.65 -0.93
N ARG A 47 -12.93 -8.36 -1.00
CA ARG A 47 -13.45 -7.02 -0.69
C ARG A 47 -13.08 -6.57 0.72
N LYS A 48 -13.25 -7.45 1.72
CA LYS A 48 -12.82 -7.18 3.09
C LYS A 48 -11.32 -6.92 3.20
N LEU A 49 -10.48 -7.68 2.51
CA LEU A 49 -9.02 -7.48 2.52
C LEU A 49 -8.62 -6.15 1.87
N VAL A 50 -9.25 -5.77 0.75
CA VAL A 50 -9.03 -4.48 0.08
C VAL A 50 -9.45 -3.30 0.97
N GLU A 51 -10.55 -3.44 1.70
CA GLU A 51 -11.01 -2.43 2.66
C GLU A 51 -10.07 -2.34 3.86
N HIS A 52 -9.61 -3.48 4.39
CA HIS A 52 -8.73 -3.56 5.55
C HIS A 52 -7.33 -3.01 5.27
N THR A 53 -6.76 -3.36 4.12
CA THR A 53 -5.46 -2.83 3.67
C THR A 53 -5.50 -1.33 3.38
N GLY A 54 -6.69 -0.74 3.28
CA GLY A 54 -6.85 0.71 3.17
C GLY A 54 -6.31 1.28 1.87
N VAL A 55 -6.10 0.46 0.84
CA VAL A 55 -5.54 0.85 -0.48
C VAL A 55 -6.32 2.04 -1.06
N LYS A 56 -7.66 2.02 -0.97
CA LYS A 56 -8.53 3.12 -1.43
C LYS A 56 -8.35 4.42 -0.65
N LYS A 57 -7.96 4.35 0.62
CA LYS A 57 -7.67 5.53 1.45
C LYS A 57 -6.29 6.09 1.14
N GLU A 58 -5.33 5.21 0.84
CA GLU A 58 -3.98 5.58 0.45
C GLU A 58 -3.93 6.17 -0.96
N MET A 59 -4.71 5.65 -1.92
CA MET A 59 -4.87 6.27 -3.25
C MET A 59 -5.32 7.72 -3.13
N ARG A 60 -6.41 7.98 -2.40
CA ARG A 60 -6.90 9.35 -2.12
C ARG A 60 -5.91 10.25 -1.39
N ARG A 61 -4.99 9.67 -0.61
CA ARG A 61 -3.94 10.43 0.09
C ARG A 61 -2.79 10.81 -0.85
N ARG A 62 -2.52 9.99 -1.87
CA ARG A 62 -1.43 10.18 -2.86
C ARG A 62 -1.86 10.95 -4.10
N GLU A 63 -3.16 11.12 -4.33
CA GLU A 63 -3.70 11.91 -5.45
C GLU A 63 -3.20 13.35 -5.49
N TYR A 64 -2.85 13.94 -4.33
CA TYR A 64 -2.36 15.31 -4.24
C TYR A 64 -1.07 15.36 -3.42
N PHE A 65 -0.12 16.21 -3.85
CA PHE A 65 1.08 16.47 -3.06
C PHE A 65 0.70 17.20 -1.77
N GLU A 66 0.74 16.48 -0.65
CA GLU A 66 0.60 17.07 0.68
C GLU A 66 1.98 17.45 1.21
N LYS A 67 2.16 18.73 1.56
CA LYS A 67 3.40 19.20 2.19
C LYS A 67 3.66 18.39 3.48
N PRO A 68 4.89 17.95 3.77
CA PRO A 68 5.19 17.09 4.92
C PRO A 68 4.79 17.70 6.28
N SER A 69 4.75 19.04 6.39
CA SER A 69 4.23 19.74 7.57
C SER A 69 2.75 19.47 7.82
N GLU A 70 1.91 19.56 6.78
CA GLU A 70 0.48 19.32 6.88
C GLU A 70 0.17 17.85 7.14
N GLN A 71 0.98 16.94 6.59
CA GLN A 71 0.92 15.52 6.89
C GLN A 71 1.12 15.24 8.39
N LYS A 72 2.18 15.81 8.99
CA LYS A 72 2.47 15.70 10.44
C LYS A 72 1.34 16.30 11.29
N ARG A 73 0.79 17.45 10.87
CA ARG A 73 -0.32 18.13 11.56
C ARG A 73 -1.60 17.28 11.53
N ARG A 74 -1.90 16.67 10.38
CA ARG A 74 -3.04 15.76 10.20
C ARG A 74 -2.90 14.50 11.05
N GLU A 75 -1.70 13.92 11.11
CA GLU A 75 -1.40 12.75 11.95
C GLU A 75 -1.57 13.06 13.44
N ARG A 76 -1.04 14.20 13.91
CA ARG A 76 -1.21 14.64 15.32
C ARG A 76 -2.70 14.78 15.69
N ARG A 77 -3.50 15.43 14.84
CA ARG A 77 -4.96 15.57 15.08
C ARG A 77 -5.68 14.22 15.12
N ARG A 78 -5.30 13.29 14.22
CA ARG A 78 -5.85 11.92 14.20
C ARG A 78 -5.51 11.15 15.47
N ALA A 79 -4.27 11.26 15.96
CA ALA A 79 -3.83 10.63 17.20
C ALA A 79 -4.59 11.18 18.42
N GLN A 80 -4.72 12.51 18.53
CA GLN A 80 -5.50 13.16 19.59
C GLN A 80 -6.96 12.71 19.60
N ARG A 81 -7.60 12.62 18.42
CA ARG A 81 -8.97 12.13 18.31
C ARG A 81 -9.11 10.68 18.78
N ARG A 82 -8.18 9.80 18.39
CA ARG A 82 -8.17 8.39 18.84
C ARG A 82 -7.99 8.26 20.35
N ALA A 83 -7.07 9.04 20.92
CA ALA A 83 -6.83 9.06 22.36
C ALA A 83 -8.06 9.50 23.15
N ARG A 84 -8.79 10.52 22.66
CA ARG A 84 -10.06 10.96 23.26
C ARG A 84 -11.10 9.85 23.27
N ILE A 85 -11.37 9.24 22.12
CA ILE A 85 -12.35 8.15 21.99
C ILE A 85 -12.00 6.98 22.91
N ASN A 86 -10.71 6.60 23.00
CA ASN A 86 -10.28 5.51 23.89
C ASN A 86 -10.50 5.86 25.38
N ASN A 87 -10.18 7.09 25.78
CA ASN A 87 -10.40 7.56 27.15
C ASN A 87 -11.91 7.60 27.49
N ASP A 88 -12.75 8.04 26.56
CA ASP A 88 -14.20 8.09 26.75
C ASP A 88 -14.81 6.69 26.90
N LEU A 89 -14.26 5.68 26.20
CA LEU A 89 -14.65 4.28 26.36
C LEU A 89 -14.19 3.71 27.72
N ALA A 90 -12.99 4.05 28.17
CA ALA A 90 -12.43 3.59 29.45
C ALA A 90 -13.17 4.17 30.66
N LYS A 91 -13.71 5.39 30.56
CA LYS A 91 -14.52 6.03 31.61
C LYS A 91 -15.94 5.49 31.73
N LYS A 92 -16.42 4.74 30.72
CA LYS A 92 -17.78 4.21 30.65
C LYS A 92 -17.88 2.76 31.12
N SER A 93 -16.74 2.11 31.37
CA SER A 93 -16.62 0.82 32.06
C SER A 93 -16.44 1.02 33.56
#